data_AF-A0A6B3GWH6-F1
#
_entry.id   AF-A0A6B3GWH6-F1
#
_cell.length_a   1.000
_cell.length_b   1.000
_cell.length_c   1.000
_cell.angle_alpha   90.00
_cell.angle_beta   90.00
_cell.angle_gamma   90.00
#
_symmetry.space_group_name_H-M   'P 1'
#
loop_
_entity.id
_entity.type
_entity.pdbx_description
1 polymer ?
#
loop_
_entity_poly.entity_id
_entity_poly.type
_entity_poly.pdbx_seq_one_letter_code
_entity_poly.pdbx_strand_id
1 'polypeptide(L)'
;PRLAERGHVYGYNFRGLRELWRDGDDLYAVVASRAKGSRDGFRLHPAALDAALHALAAADGDEPRVLAPFAWRGVTLHAPGNGPFRVRLRRRAGGSWSLLVADGTGVPVLSADELVLREPAPSAEPPADDSSLLAPVWTELAAGTPLPSGSWAVVGAGTGTMRHLVQPDGATPPVHPHLDDLLRSLD
;
A
#
# COMPACT_ATOMS: atom_id res chain seq x y z
N PRO A 1 -4.12 -4.34 -18.20
CA PRO A 1 -4.99 -5.28 -18.95
C PRO A 1 -4.81 -6.74 -18.48
N ARG A 2 -3.69 -7.42 -18.79
CA ARG A 2 -3.50 -8.85 -18.48
C ARG A 2 -3.70 -9.27 -17.02
N LEU A 3 -3.18 -8.50 -16.05
CA LEU A 3 -3.37 -8.82 -14.63
C LEU A 3 -4.82 -8.69 -14.17
N ALA A 4 -5.53 -7.67 -14.65
CA ALA A 4 -6.95 -7.45 -14.31
C ALA A 4 -7.83 -8.52 -14.96
N GLU A 5 -7.50 -8.98 -16.16
CA GLU A 5 -8.14 -10.12 -16.84
C GLU A 5 -7.94 -11.43 -16.06
N ARG A 6 -6.86 -11.54 -15.28
CA ARG A 6 -6.58 -12.66 -14.36
C ARG A 6 -7.06 -12.37 -12.92
N GLY A 7 -7.99 -11.45 -12.72
CA GLY A 7 -8.60 -11.18 -11.41
C GLY A 7 -7.80 -10.28 -10.46
N HIS A 8 -6.62 -9.79 -10.86
CA HIS A 8 -5.85 -8.85 -10.05
C HIS A 8 -6.27 -7.39 -10.33
N VAL A 9 -7.28 -6.89 -9.61
CA VAL A 9 -7.73 -5.50 -9.70
C VAL A 9 -6.96 -4.61 -8.73
N TYR A 10 -5.86 -4.02 -9.18
CA TYR A 10 -5.02 -3.15 -8.36
C TYR A 10 -5.52 -1.70 -8.30
N GLY A 11 -5.46 -1.09 -7.11
CA GLY A 11 -5.62 0.36 -6.92
C GLY A 11 -4.46 1.18 -7.52
N TYR A 12 -4.65 2.49 -7.71
CA TYR A 12 -3.72 3.39 -8.41
C TYR A 12 -2.25 3.28 -7.95
N ASN A 13 -2.03 3.23 -6.62
CA ASN A 13 -0.69 3.20 -6.04
C ASN A 13 0.12 1.96 -6.41
N PHE A 14 -0.56 0.83 -6.69
CA PHE A 14 0.04 -0.47 -7.01
C PHE A 14 0.29 -0.65 -8.51
N ARG A 15 -0.19 0.27 -9.36
CA ARG A 15 0.04 0.23 -10.81
C ARG A 15 1.41 0.83 -11.18
N GLY A 16 2.48 0.46 -10.47
CA GLY A 16 3.81 1.08 -10.57
C GLY A 16 4.69 0.56 -11.73
N LEU A 17 4.36 -0.60 -12.31
CA LEU A 17 5.09 -1.23 -13.41
C LEU A 17 5.06 -0.35 -14.68
N ARG A 18 6.23 -0.08 -15.26
CA ARG A 18 6.40 0.80 -16.43
C ARG A 18 6.83 0.04 -17.67
N GLU A 19 7.83 -0.81 -17.49
CA GLU A 19 8.44 -1.59 -18.56
C GLU A 19 8.60 -3.03 -18.08
N LEU A 20 8.46 -3.98 -19.00
CA LEU A 20 8.60 -5.42 -18.75
C LEU A 20 9.17 -6.07 -20.01
N TRP A 21 10.27 -6.78 -19.85
CA TRP A 21 10.88 -7.55 -20.93
C TRP A 21 11.42 -8.89 -20.41
N ARG A 22 11.73 -9.77 -21.34
CA ARG A 22 12.26 -11.12 -21.09
C ARG A 22 13.58 -11.28 -21.82
N ASP A 23 14.53 -11.95 -21.18
CA ASP A 23 15.78 -12.41 -21.77
C ASP A 23 15.99 -13.87 -21.33
N GLY A 24 15.85 -14.81 -22.27
CA GLY A 24 15.74 -16.22 -21.95
C GLY A 24 14.58 -16.51 -20.99
N ASP A 25 14.89 -17.13 -19.85
CA ASP A 25 13.94 -17.42 -18.76
C ASP A 25 13.85 -16.30 -17.71
N ASP A 26 14.72 -15.28 -17.80
CA ASP A 26 14.74 -14.16 -16.87
C ASP A 26 13.74 -13.09 -17.29
N LEU A 27 13.06 -12.52 -16.28
CA LEU A 27 12.17 -11.38 -16.44
C LEU A 27 12.80 -10.13 -15.84
N TYR A 28 12.61 -9.02 -16.53
CA TYR A 28 13.12 -7.73 -16.13
C TYR A 28 12.01 -6.69 -16.17
N ALA A 29 12.04 -5.77 -15.22
CA ALA A 29 11.03 -4.72 -15.14
C ALA A 29 11.60 -3.39 -14.65
N VAL A 30 10.95 -2.30 -15.05
CA VAL A 30 11.13 -0.97 -14.45
C VAL A 30 9.88 -0.61 -13.67
N VAL A 31 10.06 -0.21 -12.41
CA VAL A 31 8.96 0.13 -11.49
C VAL A 31 9.17 1.53 -10.92
N ALA A 32 8.13 2.35 -10.98
CA ALA A 32 8.11 3.65 -10.33
C ALA A 32 6.92 3.73 -9.38
N SER A 33 7.19 4.04 -8.10
CA SER A 33 6.13 4.24 -7.10
C SER A 33 5.16 5.33 -7.55
N ARG A 34 3.86 5.06 -7.42
CA ARG A 34 2.77 6.01 -7.67
C ARG A 34 2.10 6.52 -6.39
N ALA A 35 2.57 6.07 -5.23
CA ALA A 35 2.01 6.47 -3.95
C ALA A 35 2.15 8.00 -3.75
N LYS A 36 1.03 8.67 -3.50
CA LYS A 36 0.99 10.08 -3.07
C LYS A 36 1.04 10.10 -1.53
N GLY A 37 2.06 10.72 -0.96
CA GLY A 37 2.27 10.79 0.50
C GLY A 37 3.76 10.86 0.86
N SER A 38 4.06 11.26 2.08
CA SER A 38 5.43 11.23 2.61
C SER A 38 5.95 9.78 2.56
N ARG A 39 7.18 9.62 2.09
CA ARG A 39 7.88 8.33 2.00
C ARG A 39 8.47 7.91 3.35
N ASP A 40 8.18 8.65 4.41
CA ASP A 40 8.95 8.62 5.64
C ASP A 40 8.83 7.23 6.28
N GLY A 41 9.95 6.50 6.27
CA GLY A 41 10.10 5.21 6.95
C GLY A 41 10.34 3.99 6.06
N PHE A 42 10.07 4.04 4.74
CA PHE A 42 10.25 2.86 3.88
C PHE A 42 11.55 2.89 3.07
N ARG A 43 12.39 1.87 3.23
CA ARG A 43 13.56 1.65 2.34
C ARG A 43 13.15 1.22 0.93
N LEU A 44 12.05 0.48 0.83
CA LEU A 44 11.31 0.16 -0.39
C LEU A 44 9.82 0.21 -0.06
N HIS A 45 9.06 1.04 -0.77
CA HIS A 45 7.63 1.19 -0.52
C HIS A 45 6.88 -0.12 -0.88
N PRO A 46 5.94 -0.63 -0.05
CA PRO A 46 5.23 -1.89 -0.32
C PRO A 46 4.53 -1.92 -1.68
N ALA A 47 3.88 -0.82 -2.09
CA ALA A 47 3.27 -0.74 -3.42
C ALA A 47 4.27 -0.79 -4.59
N ALA A 48 5.54 -0.40 -4.38
CA ALA A 48 6.58 -0.55 -5.39
C ALA A 48 7.10 -1.98 -5.45
N LEU A 49 7.23 -2.65 -4.29
CA LEU A 49 7.55 -4.07 -4.23
C LEU A 49 6.46 -4.92 -4.91
N ASP A 50 5.20 -4.68 -4.59
CA ASP A 50 4.06 -5.39 -5.20
C ASP A 50 4.02 -5.16 -6.73
N ALA A 51 4.21 -3.91 -7.17
CA ALA A 51 4.32 -3.59 -8.59
C ALA A 51 5.51 -4.28 -9.30
N ALA A 52 6.57 -4.65 -8.59
CA ALA A 52 7.65 -5.46 -9.14
C ALA A 52 7.21 -6.91 -9.38
N LEU A 53 6.38 -7.46 -8.48
CA LEU A 53 5.87 -8.83 -8.57
C LEU A 53 4.83 -8.99 -9.69
N HIS A 54 4.20 -7.91 -10.15
CA HIS A 54 3.37 -7.91 -11.36
C HIS A 54 4.09 -8.43 -12.60
N ALA A 55 5.42 -8.32 -12.67
CA ALA A 55 6.21 -8.87 -13.77
C ALA A 55 6.05 -10.39 -13.91
N LEU A 56 5.78 -11.11 -12.81
CA LEU A 56 5.54 -12.55 -12.82
C LEU A 56 4.32 -12.95 -13.65
N ALA A 57 3.37 -12.04 -13.89
CA ALA A 57 2.27 -12.31 -14.81
C ALA A 57 2.73 -12.58 -16.26
N ALA A 58 3.92 -12.14 -16.66
CA ALA A 58 4.49 -12.53 -17.94
C ALA A 58 5.11 -13.93 -17.93
N ALA A 59 5.39 -14.51 -16.76
CA ALA A 59 5.96 -15.86 -16.63
C ALA A 59 4.96 -16.95 -16.99
N ASP A 60 3.71 -16.81 -16.54
CA ASP A 60 2.63 -17.72 -16.89
C ASP A 60 2.18 -17.41 -18.31
N GLY A 61 2.24 -18.41 -19.19
CA GLY A 61 1.77 -18.34 -20.58
C GLY A 61 0.30 -17.97 -20.70
N ASP A 62 -0.37 -18.36 -21.79
CA ASP A 62 -1.77 -17.96 -22.00
C ASP A 62 -2.79 -18.63 -21.05
N GLU A 63 -2.36 -19.57 -20.22
CA GLU A 63 -3.19 -20.19 -19.19
C GLU A 63 -3.55 -19.19 -18.07
N PRO A 64 -4.85 -18.96 -17.78
CA PRO A 64 -5.30 -17.99 -16.81
C PRO A 64 -5.15 -18.53 -15.38
N ARG A 65 -3.92 -18.50 -14.84
CA ARG A 65 -3.64 -18.79 -13.43
C ARG A 65 -3.40 -17.51 -12.66
N VAL A 66 -3.98 -17.44 -11.46
CA VAL A 66 -3.73 -16.38 -10.48
C VAL A 66 -2.65 -16.89 -9.55
N LEU A 67 -1.39 -16.52 -9.79
CA LEU A 67 -0.29 -16.90 -8.91
C LEU A 67 0.05 -15.77 -7.94
N ALA A 68 0.09 -16.08 -6.65
CA ALA A 68 0.48 -15.16 -5.60
C ALA A 68 1.79 -15.58 -4.93
N PRO A 69 2.64 -14.63 -4.51
CA PRO A 69 3.75 -14.88 -3.59
C PRO A 69 3.27 -15.65 -2.35
N PHE A 70 3.77 -16.87 -2.15
CA PHE A 70 3.42 -17.74 -1.03
C PHE A 70 4.52 -17.82 0.03
N ALA A 71 5.76 -18.00 -0.40
CA ALA A 71 6.91 -18.12 0.52
C ALA A 71 8.14 -17.41 -0.03
N TRP A 72 8.88 -16.77 0.87
CA TRP A 72 10.11 -16.04 0.58
C TRP A 72 11.25 -16.63 1.40
N ARG A 73 12.45 -16.76 0.83
CA ARG A 73 13.67 -17.18 1.53
C ARG A 73 14.86 -16.35 1.12
N GLY A 74 15.81 -16.17 2.04
CA GLY A 74 17.02 -15.38 1.79
C GLY A 74 16.72 -13.92 1.49
N VAL A 75 15.71 -13.33 2.13
CA VAL A 75 15.35 -11.92 1.91
C VAL A 75 16.37 -11.03 2.58
N THR A 76 17.01 -10.16 1.80
CA THR A 76 17.95 -9.14 2.28
C THR A 76 17.46 -7.76 1.85
N LEU A 77 17.36 -6.85 2.80
CA LEU A 77 17.10 -5.44 2.55
C LEU A 77 18.41 -4.67 2.66
N HIS A 78 18.74 -3.91 1.63
CA HIS A 78 20.02 -3.24 1.46
C HIS A 78 19.91 -1.74 1.81
N ALA A 79 20.65 -0.91 1.10
CA ALA A 79 20.52 0.54 1.17
C ALA A 79 19.14 0.99 0.68
N PRO A 80 18.55 2.04 1.27
CA PRO A 80 17.33 2.64 0.73
C PRO A 80 17.60 3.16 -0.68
N GLY A 81 16.70 2.83 -1.61
CA GLY A 81 16.78 3.31 -2.98
C GLY A 81 15.63 4.25 -3.30
N ASN A 82 15.90 5.29 -4.07
CA ASN A 82 14.85 6.12 -4.63
C ASN A 82 14.56 5.66 -6.05
N GLY A 83 13.31 5.26 -6.31
CA GLY A 83 12.91 4.80 -7.64
C GLY A 83 13.14 5.86 -8.73
N PRO A 84 13.10 5.47 -10.02
CA PRO A 84 12.62 4.19 -10.52
C PRO A 84 13.56 3.02 -10.18
N PHE A 85 12.96 1.86 -9.90
CA PHE A 85 13.66 0.63 -9.58
C PHE A 85 13.78 -0.26 -10.82
N ARG A 86 14.91 -0.94 -10.93
CA ARG A 86 15.16 -2.00 -11.89
C ARG A 86 15.00 -3.34 -11.19
N VAL A 87 14.22 -4.23 -11.79
CA VAL A 87 13.87 -5.52 -11.21
C VAL A 87 14.42 -6.61 -12.11
N ARG A 88 14.99 -7.66 -11.52
CA ARG A 88 15.32 -8.92 -12.18
C ARG A 88 14.68 -10.06 -11.41
N LEU A 89 13.95 -10.89 -12.13
CA LEU A 89 13.33 -12.12 -11.65
C LEU A 89 13.94 -13.27 -12.45
N ARG A 90 14.65 -14.18 -11.77
CA ARG A 90 15.24 -15.37 -12.44
C ARG A 90 14.50 -16.62 -12.06
N ARG A 91 14.14 -17.43 -13.05
CA ARG A 91 13.52 -18.73 -12.81
C ARG A 91 14.55 -19.72 -12.28
N ARG A 92 14.23 -20.40 -11.18
CA ARG A 92 15.08 -21.42 -10.56
C ARG A 92 14.63 -22.82 -10.97
N ALA A 93 15.52 -23.79 -10.81
CA ALA A 93 15.16 -25.19 -10.87
C ALA A 93 14.05 -25.50 -9.84
N GLY A 94 13.00 -26.21 -10.26
CA GLY A 94 11.83 -26.48 -9.41
C GLY A 94 10.71 -25.44 -9.49
N GLY A 95 10.84 -24.39 -10.31
CA GLY A 95 9.76 -23.46 -10.64
C GLY A 95 9.60 -22.27 -9.69
N SER A 96 10.45 -22.12 -8.68
CA SER A 96 10.56 -20.91 -7.87
C SER A 96 11.33 -19.80 -8.58
N TRP A 97 11.33 -18.59 -8.01
CA TRP A 97 11.98 -17.40 -8.56
C TRP A 97 13.03 -16.85 -7.60
N SER A 98 14.08 -16.21 -8.11
CA SER A 98 14.88 -15.27 -7.31
C SER A 98 14.54 -13.85 -7.71
N LEU A 99 14.58 -12.90 -6.77
CA LEU A 99 14.26 -11.49 -6.98
C LEU A 99 15.47 -10.62 -6.66
N LEU A 100 15.77 -9.67 -7.53
CA LEU A 100 16.64 -8.54 -7.25
C LEU A 100 15.92 -7.24 -7.64
N VAL A 101 15.85 -6.30 -6.70
CA VAL A 101 15.40 -4.94 -6.90
C VAL A 101 16.60 -4.03 -6.67
N ALA A 102 16.96 -3.24 -7.68
CA ALA A 102 18.02 -2.25 -7.63
C ALA A 102 17.47 -0.85 -7.94
N ASP A 103 18.17 0.20 -7.53
CA ASP A 103 17.84 1.57 -7.91
C ASP A 103 18.26 1.90 -9.35
N GLY A 104 18.08 3.16 -9.77
CA GLY A 104 18.45 3.63 -11.10
C GLY A 104 19.94 3.56 -11.42
N THR A 105 20.81 3.48 -10.40
CA THR A 105 22.26 3.35 -10.53
C THR A 105 22.74 1.89 -10.54
N GLY A 106 21.85 0.94 -10.22
CA GLY A 106 22.15 -0.47 -10.15
C GLY A 106 22.55 -0.96 -8.75
N VAL A 107 22.49 -0.10 -7.73
CA VAL A 107 22.75 -0.50 -6.34
C VAL A 107 21.56 -1.34 -5.84
N PRO A 108 21.80 -2.54 -5.28
CA PRO A 108 20.75 -3.37 -4.71
C PRO A 108 19.98 -2.66 -3.59
N VAL A 109 18.66 -2.79 -3.60
CA VAL A 109 17.72 -2.28 -2.60
C VAL A 109 17.08 -3.45 -1.84
N LEU A 110 16.65 -4.49 -2.56
CA LEU A 110 16.11 -5.71 -1.98
C LEU A 110 16.52 -6.92 -2.83
N SER A 111 16.87 -8.03 -2.18
CA SER A 111 17.04 -9.32 -2.85
C SER A 111 16.31 -10.43 -2.11
N ALA A 112 15.87 -11.45 -2.83
CA ALA A 112 15.37 -12.69 -2.27
C ALA A 112 15.93 -13.87 -3.08
N ASP A 113 16.54 -14.83 -2.39
CA ASP A 113 17.13 -16.00 -3.03
C ASP A 113 16.07 -16.92 -3.62
N GLU A 114 14.92 -17.02 -2.94
CA GLU A 114 13.79 -17.84 -3.38
C GLU A 114 12.44 -17.18 -3.08
N LEU A 115 11.57 -17.23 -4.08
CA LEU A 115 10.18 -16.79 -4.09
C LEU A 115 9.34 -17.90 -4.70
N VAL A 116 8.53 -18.54 -3.87
CA VAL A 116 7.58 -19.59 -4.28
C VAL A 116 6.23 -18.96 -4.55
N LEU A 117 5.65 -19.28 -5.69
CA LEU A 117 4.31 -18.85 -6.06
C LEU A 117 3.32 -20.00 -5.90
N ARG A 118 2.09 -19.68 -5.51
CA ARG A 118 0.98 -20.63 -5.47
C ARG A 118 -0.30 -19.98 -5.96
N GLU A 119 -1.20 -20.80 -6.48
CA GLU A 119 -2.58 -20.39 -6.65
C GLU A 119 -3.17 -20.15 -5.25
N PRO A 120 -3.85 -19.01 -5.02
CA PRO A 120 -4.69 -18.85 -3.85
C PRO A 120 -5.63 -20.04 -3.77
N ALA A 121 -5.83 -20.59 -2.57
CA ALA A 121 -6.91 -21.55 -2.40
C ALA A 121 -8.21 -20.89 -2.92
N PRO A 122 -9.07 -21.63 -3.64
CA PRO A 122 -10.40 -21.13 -3.93
C PRO A 122 -10.96 -20.66 -2.60
N SER A 123 -11.48 -19.43 -2.57
CA SER A 123 -12.23 -18.95 -1.41
C SER A 123 -13.23 -20.04 -1.08
N ALA A 124 -13.07 -20.67 0.09
CA ALA A 124 -14.05 -21.61 0.58
C ALA A 124 -15.40 -20.91 0.44
N GLU A 125 -16.39 -21.59 -0.13
CA GLU A 125 -17.76 -21.11 0.02
C GLU A 125 -17.92 -20.77 1.51
N PRO A 126 -18.36 -19.55 1.85
CA PRO A 126 -18.56 -19.21 3.24
C PRO A 126 -19.40 -20.33 3.85
N PRO A 127 -19.05 -20.87 5.04
CA PRO A 127 -19.89 -21.86 5.68
C PRO A 127 -21.32 -21.33 5.67
N ALA A 128 -22.29 -22.19 5.34
CA ALA A 128 -23.71 -21.81 5.23
C ALA A 128 -24.30 -21.26 6.55
N ASP A 129 -23.51 -21.27 7.63
CA ASP A 129 -23.79 -20.55 8.86
C ASP A 129 -23.25 -19.12 8.80
N ASP A 130 -24.14 -18.18 9.11
CA ASP A 130 -23.98 -16.72 9.30
C ASP A 130 -22.85 -16.28 10.27
N SER A 131 -21.90 -17.15 10.61
CA SER A 131 -20.63 -16.81 11.27
C SER A 131 -19.64 -16.11 10.34
N SER A 132 -20.15 -15.18 9.53
CA SER A 132 -19.38 -14.38 8.60
C SER A 132 -18.81 -13.16 9.33
N LEU A 133 -17.52 -12.93 9.13
CA LEU A 133 -16.77 -11.68 9.36
C LEU A 133 -17.60 -10.53 9.96
N LEU A 134 -17.28 -10.15 11.20
CA LEU A 134 -17.90 -9.00 11.84
C LEU A 134 -17.51 -7.71 11.09
N ALA A 135 -18.50 -7.00 10.54
CA ALA A 135 -18.31 -5.66 10.01
C ALA A 135 -18.44 -4.63 11.14
N PRO A 136 -17.57 -3.61 11.21
CA PRO A 136 -17.77 -2.50 12.12
C PRO A 136 -19.03 -1.73 11.71
N VAL A 137 -20.10 -1.87 12.51
CA VAL A 137 -21.28 -1.01 12.42
C VAL A 137 -21.03 0.19 13.31
N TRP A 138 -20.77 1.34 12.69
CA TRP A 138 -20.71 2.61 13.41
C TRP A 138 -22.13 3.02 13.78
N THR A 139 -22.47 2.92 15.05
CA THR A 139 -23.72 3.48 15.58
C THR A 139 -23.47 4.92 15.98
N GLU A 140 -24.32 5.83 15.49
CA GLU A 140 -24.29 7.22 15.91
C GLU A 140 -24.60 7.30 17.41
N LEU A 141 -23.65 7.83 18.19
CA LEU A 141 -23.86 8.04 19.61
C LEU A 141 -24.82 9.22 19.75
N ALA A 142 -26.00 9.01 20.34
CA ALA A 142 -26.87 10.11 20.71
C ALA A 142 -26.06 11.11 21.53
N ALA A 143 -26.05 12.39 21.13
CA ALA A 143 -25.28 13.43 21.79
C ALA A 143 -25.72 13.51 23.26
N GLY A 144 -24.96 12.87 24.15
CA GLY A 144 -25.36 12.63 25.53
C GLY A 144 -25.35 13.88 26.41
N THR A 145 -24.91 15.01 25.87
CA THR A 145 -24.87 16.29 26.59
C THR A 145 -24.96 17.42 25.57
N PRO A 146 -25.82 18.44 25.79
CA PRO A 146 -25.75 19.67 25.01
C PRO A 146 -24.32 20.21 25.07
N LEU A 147 -23.75 20.52 23.92
CA LEU A 147 -22.46 21.22 23.88
C LEU A 147 -22.60 22.50 24.71
N PRO A 148 -21.63 22.82 25.59
CA PRO A 148 -21.64 24.10 26.28
C PRO A 148 -21.73 25.23 25.25
N SER A 149 -22.64 26.16 25.49
CA SER A 149 -22.79 27.36 24.67
C SER A 149 -21.57 28.26 24.90
N GLY A 150 -20.93 28.72 23.82
CA GLY A 150 -19.73 29.55 23.91
C GLY A 150 -18.89 29.55 22.63
N SER A 151 -17.79 30.30 22.64
CA SER A 151 -16.81 30.30 21.56
C SER A 151 -15.90 29.08 21.64
N TRP A 152 -15.75 28.36 20.52
CA TRP A 152 -14.93 27.16 20.42
C TRP A 152 -13.62 27.46 19.67
N ALA A 153 -12.55 26.74 20.01
CA ALA A 153 -11.27 26.75 19.29
C ALA A 153 -10.79 25.32 19.04
N VAL A 154 -10.09 25.09 17.94
CA VAL A 154 -9.53 23.78 17.58
C VAL A 154 -8.03 23.78 17.89
N VAL A 155 -7.56 22.81 18.67
CA VAL A 155 -6.14 22.67 19.04
C VAL A 155 -5.55 21.41 18.40
N GLY A 156 -4.39 21.54 17.75
CA GLY A 156 -3.61 20.42 17.21
C GLY A 156 -3.32 20.50 15.71
N ALA A 157 -2.21 19.87 15.29
CA ALA A 157 -1.78 19.80 13.90
C ALA A 157 -2.62 18.82 13.06
N GLY A 158 -2.91 19.16 11.80
CA GLY A 158 -3.66 18.29 10.87
C GLY A 158 -5.19 18.36 11.00
N THR A 159 -5.72 19.34 11.71
CA THR A 159 -7.15 19.48 12.05
C THR A 159 -8.03 20.11 10.96
N GLY A 160 -7.53 20.24 9.72
CA GLY A 160 -8.26 20.85 8.61
C GLY A 160 -9.64 20.22 8.35
N THR A 161 -9.77 18.91 8.56
CA THR A 161 -11.03 18.15 8.46
C THR A 161 -11.94 18.33 9.69
N MET A 162 -11.39 18.50 10.89
CA MET A 162 -12.19 18.75 12.11
C MET A 162 -12.75 20.18 12.15
N ARG A 163 -12.11 21.13 11.46
CA ARG A 163 -12.56 22.53 11.37
C ARG A 163 -13.94 22.69 10.72
N HIS A 164 -14.35 21.75 9.88
CA HIS A 164 -15.68 21.72 9.26
C HIS A 164 -16.74 21.04 10.14
N LEU A 165 -16.32 20.20 11.09
CA LEU A 165 -17.22 19.42 11.95
C LEU A 165 -17.63 20.19 13.22
N VAL A 166 -16.88 21.22 13.57
CA VAL A 166 -17.18 22.12 14.71
C VAL A 166 -17.72 23.43 14.16
N GLN A 167 -19.00 23.45 13.78
CA GLN A 167 -19.74 24.68 13.44
C GLN A 167 -20.99 24.77 14.33
N PRO A 168 -20.84 25.18 15.60
CA PRO A 168 -21.99 25.28 16.49
C PRO A 168 -23.02 26.31 15.97
N ASP A 169 -22.57 27.41 15.33
CA ASP A 169 -23.44 28.51 14.87
C ASP A 169 -23.07 29.06 13.48
N GLY A 170 -22.38 28.28 12.64
CA GLY A 170 -21.88 28.71 11.32
C GLY A 170 -20.62 29.58 11.35
N ALA A 171 -20.14 29.97 12.54
CA ALA A 171 -18.83 30.58 12.72
C ALA A 171 -17.70 29.54 12.60
N THR A 172 -16.60 29.93 11.93
CA THR A 172 -15.40 29.07 11.83
C THR A 172 -14.53 29.26 13.08
N PRO A 173 -14.29 28.22 13.89
CA PRO A 173 -13.48 28.35 15.10
C PRO A 173 -12.00 28.61 14.76
N PRO A 174 -11.27 29.43 15.55
CA PRO A 174 -9.83 29.59 15.40
C PRO A 174 -9.08 28.27 15.63
N VAL A 175 -7.95 28.11 14.94
CA VAL A 175 -7.11 26.91 15.02
C VAL A 175 -5.75 27.28 15.60
N HIS A 176 -5.35 26.56 16.64
CA HIS A 176 -4.07 26.71 17.32
C HIS A 176 -3.27 25.41 17.17
N PRO A 177 -1.99 25.46 16.77
CA PRO A 177 -1.21 24.23 16.60
C PRO A 177 -0.94 23.53 17.93
N HIS A 178 -0.82 24.28 19.03
CA HIS A 178 -0.64 23.77 20.39
C HIS A 178 -1.57 24.44 21.40
N LEU A 179 -1.80 23.78 22.55
CA LEU A 179 -2.67 24.31 23.61
C LEU A 179 -2.14 25.63 24.17
N ASP A 180 -0.82 25.77 24.26
CA ASP A 180 -0.16 26.99 24.76
C ASP A 180 -0.38 28.21 23.84
N ASP A 181 -0.65 27.99 22.54
CA ASP A 181 -1.02 29.06 21.61
C ASP A 181 -2.45 29.52 21.83
N LEU A 182 -3.36 28.61 22.22
CA LEU A 182 -4.74 28.96 22.56
C LEU A 182 -4.76 29.75 23.87
N LEU A 183 -4.07 29.27 24.90
CA LEU A 183 -4.06 29.93 26.21
C LEU A 183 -3.55 31.37 26.12
N ARG A 184 -2.48 31.62 25.36
CA ARG A 184 -1.96 32.98 25.10
C ARG A 184 -2.92 33.90 24.33
N SER A 185 -3.92 33.35 23.64
CA SER A 185 -4.91 34.14 22.90
C SER A 185 -6.13 34.55 23.73
N LEU A 186 -6.25 34.00 24.94
CA LEU A 186 -7.34 34.29 25.89
C LEU A 186 -6.95 35.35 26.93
N ASP A 187 -5.65 35.66 27.05
CA ASP A 187 -5.09 36.75 27.86
C ASP A 187 -5.11 38.09 27.10
#